data_AF-A0A1Y5I869-F1
#
_entry.id   AF-A0A1Y5I869-F1
#
_cell.length_a   1.000
_cell.length_b   1.000
_cell.length_c   1.000
_cell.angle_alpha   90.00
_cell.angle_beta   90.00
_cell.angle_gamma   90.00
#
_symmetry.space_group_name_H-M   'P 1'
#
loop_
_entity.id
_entity.type
_entity.pdbx_description
1 polymer ?
#
loop_
_entity_poly.entity_id
_entity_poly.type
_entity_poly.pdbx_seq_one_letter_code
_entity_poly.pdbx_strand_id
1 'polypeptide(L)'
;REAYVRKFYAMNCEDCVFVVPCVVDAIEIVDCARCVFVFGPTVGSVTVRDTFRTKIAIACVGEMITLDGCRECEVYARRGVGRSGTFTAAGTSCGRCVLDDFDYDYDGLEDQMASAGFV
;
A
#
# COMPACT_ATOMS: atom_id res chain seq x y z
N ARG A 1 15.52 6.39 9.32
CA ARG A 1 14.52 6.14 8.28
C ARG A 1 13.77 7.44 8.07
N GLU A 2 14.03 8.13 6.97
CA GLU A 2 13.43 9.43 6.71
C GLU A 2 12.38 9.24 5.63
N ALA A 3 11.10 9.31 6.01
CA ALA A 3 10.01 9.29 5.06
C ALA A 3 9.83 10.70 4.49
N TYR A 4 9.73 10.81 3.17
CA TYR A 4 9.41 12.06 2.51
C TYR A 4 7.95 12.45 2.76
N VAL A 5 7.06 11.45 2.85
CA VAL A 5 5.65 11.63 3.19
C VAL A 5 5.35 10.97 4.53
N ARG A 6 4.98 11.79 5.53
CA ARG A 6 4.62 11.30 6.87
C ARG A 6 3.29 10.56 6.91
N LYS A 7 2.31 11.01 6.12
CA LYS A 7 1.04 10.30 5.99
C LYS A 7 0.43 10.65 4.65
N PHE A 8 0.09 9.63 3.87
CA PHE A 8 -0.78 9.78 2.71
C PHE A 8 -2.21 9.44 3.13
N TYR A 9 -3.15 10.30 2.77
CA TYR A 9 -4.56 10.14 3.07
C TYR A 9 -5.39 10.38 1.83
N ALA A 10 -6.23 9.41 1.45
CA ALA A 10 -7.20 9.54 0.36
C ALA A 10 -8.58 9.10 0.87
N MET A 11 -9.58 9.94 0.62
CA MET A 11 -10.95 9.73 1.08
C MET A 11 -11.94 10.18 0.01
N ASN A 12 -13.03 9.43 -0.17
CA ASN A 12 -14.14 9.75 -1.06
C ASN A 12 -13.68 10.04 -2.51
N CYS A 13 -12.65 9.32 -2.96
CA CYS A 13 -12.11 9.46 -4.31
C CYS A 13 -12.74 8.44 -5.24
N GLU A 14 -13.17 8.87 -6.42
CA GLU A 14 -13.70 7.99 -7.48
C GLU A 14 -12.94 8.19 -8.79
N ASP A 15 -12.64 7.08 -9.48
CA ASP A 15 -12.01 7.07 -10.81
C ASP A 15 -10.68 7.86 -10.88
N CYS A 16 -9.92 7.86 -9.78
CA CYS A 16 -8.66 8.59 -9.64
C CYS A 16 -7.43 7.68 -9.76
N VAL A 17 -6.31 8.28 -10.16
CA VAL A 17 -4.99 7.63 -10.16
C VAL A 17 -4.04 8.46 -9.30
N PHE A 18 -3.47 7.83 -8.27
CA PHE A 18 -2.50 8.43 -7.37
C PHE A 18 -1.16 7.72 -7.50
N VAL A 19 -0.11 8.49 -7.75
CA VAL A 19 1.27 7.98 -7.82
C VAL A 19 2.13 8.78 -6.86
N VAL A 20 2.70 8.10 -5.87
CA VAL A 20 3.55 8.69 -4.83
C VAL A 20 4.89 7.94 -4.84
N PRO A 21 5.82 8.30 -5.75
CA PRO A 21 7.07 7.58 -5.97
C PRO A 21 8.16 8.00 -4.98
N CYS A 22 7.85 7.94 -3.69
CA CYS A 22 8.77 8.30 -2.61
C CYS A 22 8.54 7.42 -1.38
N VAL A 23 9.47 7.46 -0.43
CA VAL A 23 9.30 6.81 0.88
C VAL A 23 8.13 7.42 1.65
N VAL A 24 7.17 6.57 2.04
CA VAL A 24 5.97 6.92 2.82
C VAL A 24 6.02 6.26 4.19
N ASP A 25 5.64 6.99 5.25
CA ASP A 25 5.56 6.42 6.60
C ASP A 25 4.24 5.67 6.79
N ALA A 26 3.09 6.31 6.55
CA ALA A 26 1.78 5.68 6.70
C ALA A 26 0.83 6.00 5.55
N ILE A 27 -0.05 5.04 5.22
CA ILE A 27 -1.07 5.17 4.17
C ILE A 27 -2.43 4.84 4.77
N GLU A 28 -3.41 5.72 4.52
CA GLU A 28 -4.81 5.50 4.85
C GLU A 28 -5.70 5.84 3.66
N ILE A 29 -6.47 4.85 3.19
CA ILE A 29 -7.40 4.95 2.06
C ILE A 29 -8.79 4.56 2.56
N VAL A 30 -9.77 5.42 2.40
CA VAL A 30 -11.12 5.24 2.97
C VAL A 30 -12.19 5.63 1.97
N ASP A 31 -13.21 4.78 1.78
CA ASP A 31 -14.38 5.10 0.95
C ASP A 31 -14.00 5.55 -0.48
N CYS A 32 -13.02 4.86 -1.08
CA CYS A 32 -12.60 5.13 -2.46
C CYS A 32 -13.17 4.07 -3.41
N ALA A 33 -13.48 4.45 -4.64
CA ALA A 33 -14.00 3.53 -5.65
C ALA A 33 -13.25 3.64 -6.98
N ARG A 34 -12.96 2.49 -7.61
CA ARG A 34 -12.36 2.41 -8.95
C ARG A 34 -11.06 3.23 -9.09
N CYS A 35 -10.31 3.33 -8.00
CA CYS A 35 -9.05 4.08 -7.97
C CYS A 35 -7.84 3.18 -8.23
N VAL A 36 -6.74 3.80 -8.61
CA VAL A 36 -5.42 3.17 -8.69
C VAL A 36 -4.46 3.94 -7.81
N PHE A 37 -3.78 3.24 -6.89
CA PHE A 37 -2.77 3.80 -6.02
C PHE A 37 -1.43 3.10 -6.26
N VAL A 38 -0.38 3.88 -6.51
CA VAL A 38 0.99 3.39 -6.64
C VAL A 38 1.86 4.14 -5.65
N PHE A 39 2.47 3.42 -4.72
CA PHE A 39 3.34 3.98 -3.70
C PHE A 39 4.76 3.44 -3.85
N GLY A 40 5.73 4.29 -3.52
CA GLY A 40 7.09 3.86 -3.23
C GLY A 40 7.21 3.08 -1.91
N PRO A 41 8.43 2.92 -1.40
CA PRO A 41 8.70 2.20 -0.15
C PRO A 41 7.89 2.75 1.02
N THR A 42 7.12 1.89 1.68
CA THR A 42 6.32 2.23 2.86
C THR A 42 6.86 1.54 4.10
N VAL A 43 7.13 2.33 5.15
CA VAL A 43 7.83 1.84 6.34
C VAL A 43 6.93 1.56 7.55
N GLY A 44 5.78 2.23 7.62
CA GLY A 44 4.79 2.07 8.67
C GLY A 44 3.55 1.31 8.18
N SER A 45 2.37 1.74 8.63
CA SER A 45 1.13 1.00 8.41
C SER A 45 0.42 1.38 7.12
N VAL A 46 -0.29 0.40 6.56
CA VAL A 46 -1.16 0.57 5.38
C VAL A 46 -2.56 0.14 5.78
N THR A 47 -3.50 1.08 5.78
CA THR A 47 -4.91 0.81 6.11
C THR A 47 -5.82 1.17 4.95
N VAL A 48 -6.68 0.24 4.57
CA VAL A 48 -7.68 0.44 3.51
C VAL A 48 -9.04 0.04 4.08
N ARG A 49 -10.01 0.96 4.05
CA ARG A 49 -11.36 0.75 4.58
C ARG A 49 -12.43 1.09 3.56
N ASP A 50 -13.50 0.30 3.55
CA ASP A 50 -14.74 0.56 2.79
C ASP A 50 -14.50 0.91 1.31
N THR A 51 -13.46 0.33 0.72
CA THR A 51 -13.00 0.67 -0.63
C THR A 51 -13.52 -0.36 -1.63
N PHE A 52 -13.91 0.09 -2.84
CA PHE A 52 -14.47 -0.77 -3.89
C PHE A 52 -13.64 -0.76 -5.17
N ARG A 53 -13.40 -1.93 -5.75
CA ARG A 53 -12.80 -2.13 -7.08
C ARG A 53 -11.52 -1.30 -7.30
N THR A 54 -10.66 -1.25 -6.29
CA THR A 54 -9.47 -0.39 -6.27
C THR A 54 -8.20 -1.22 -6.32
N LYS A 55 -7.19 -0.74 -7.05
CA LYS A 55 -5.88 -1.38 -7.16
C LYS A 55 -4.85 -0.59 -6.36
N ILE A 56 -4.02 -1.30 -5.60
CA ILE A 56 -2.98 -0.71 -4.74
C ILE A 56 -1.68 -1.46 -4.99
N ALA A 57 -0.66 -0.76 -5.47
CA ALA A 57 0.69 -1.28 -5.64
C ALA A 57 1.64 -0.58 -4.65
N ILE A 58 2.40 -1.36 -3.89
CA ILE A 58 3.22 -0.85 -2.79
C ILE A 58 4.42 -1.73 -2.50
N ALA A 59 5.55 -1.13 -2.12
CA ALA A 59 6.61 -1.87 -1.42
C ALA A 59 6.46 -1.60 0.08
N CYS A 60 6.38 -2.63 0.92
CA CYS A 60 6.17 -2.46 2.36
C CYS A 60 7.19 -3.25 3.20
N VAL A 61 7.81 -2.59 4.18
CA VAL A 61 8.63 -3.19 5.26
C VAL A 61 7.94 -3.13 6.63
N GLY A 62 6.77 -2.50 6.67
CA GLY A 62 5.90 -2.45 7.84
C GLY A 62 5.27 -3.81 8.15
N GLU A 63 4.87 -3.98 9.40
CA GLU A 63 4.42 -5.28 9.92
C GLU A 63 2.99 -5.64 9.53
N MET A 64 2.18 -4.67 9.05
CA MET A 64 0.75 -4.86 8.86
C MET A 64 0.16 -4.04 7.70
N ILE A 65 -0.51 -4.75 6.77
CA ILE A 65 -1.49 -4.19 5.85
C ILE A 65 -2.87 -4.64 6.34
N THR A 66 -3.76 -3.67 6.56
CA THR A 66 -5.13 -3.90 7.04
C THR A 66 -6.14 -3.56 5.95
N LEU A 67 -6.98 -4.53 5.60
CA LEU A 67 -8.14 -4.34 4.73
C LEU A 67 -9.40 -4.61 5.56
N ASP A 68 -10.32 -3.66 5.56
CA ASP A 68 -11.61 -3.76 6.26
C ASP A 68 -12.74 -3.22 5.36
N GLY A 69 -13.89 -3.90 5.31
CA GLY A 69 -15.02 -3.48 4.46
C GLY A 69 -14.75 -3.42 2.94
N CYS A 70 -13.60 -3.89 2.46
CA CYS A 70 -13.17 -3.71 1.07
C CYS A 70 -13.77 -4.76 0.12
N ARG A 71 -14.10 -4.38 -1.12
CA ARG A 71 -14.69 -5.32 -2.09
C ARG A 71 -14.04 -5.16 -3.47
N GLU A 72 -13.67 -6.28 -4.08
CA GLU A 72 -13.00 -6.36 -5.38
C GLU A 72 -11.69 -5.56 -5.45
N CYS A 73 -10.99 -5.41 -4.33
CA CYS A 73 -9.73 -4.67 -4.28
C CYS A 73 -8.53 -5.58 -4.57
N GLU A 74 -7.55 -5.11 -5.33
CA GLU A 74 -6.33 -5.84 -5.63
C GLU A 74 -5.15 -5.11 -4.96
N VAL A 75 -4.42 -5.78 -4.07
CA VAL A 75 -3.29 -5.20 -3.34
C VAL A 75 -2.03 -5.98 -3.70
N TYR A 76 -1.15 -5.37 -4.48
CA TYR A 76 0.12 -5.97 -4.87
C TYR A 76 1.23 -5.38 -4.01
N ALA A 77 1.89 -6.23 -3.22
CA ALA A 77 2.79 -5.78 -2.15
C ALA A 77 4.16 -6.47 -2.23
N ARG A 78 5.21 -5.71 -2.58
CA ARG A 78 6.59 -6.18 -2.53
C ARG A 78 7.12 -6.11 -1.10
N ARG A 79 7.63 -7.22 -0.57
CA ARG A 79 8.18 -7.31 0.79
C ARG A 79 9.68 -7.02 0.83
N GLY A 80 10.15 -6.45 1.94
CA GLY A 80 11.58 -6.38 2.25
C GLY A 80 12.17 -7.77 2.58
N VAL A 81 13.45 -7.97 2.26
CA VAL A 81 14.15 -9.24 2.49
C VAL A 81 14.23 -9.53 4.00
N GLY A 82 13.91 -10.76 4.41
CA GLY A 82 14.03 -11.19 5.82
C GLY A 82 12.91 -10.71 6.76
N ARG A 83 11.85 -10.05 6.25
CA ARG A 83 10.70 -9.63 7.06
C ARG A 83 9.44 -10.44 6.71
N SER A 84 8.96 -11.22 7.68
CA SER A 84 7.63 -11.84 7.66
C SER A 84 6.61 -10.86 8.24
N GLY A 85 6.09 -9.97 7.40
CA GLY A 85 4.93 -9.13 7.74
C GLY A 85 3.65 -9.97 7.87
N THR A 86 2.77 -9.59 8.80
CA THR A 86 1.49 -10.27 9.01
C THR A 86 0.44 -9.56 8.19
N PHE A 87 -0.17 -10.24 7.24
CA PHE A 87 -1.29 -9.71 6.48
C PHE A 87 -2.56 -10.08 7.22
N THR A 88 -3.12 -9.11 7.94
CA THR A 88 -4.42 -9.27 8.59
C THR A 88 -5.46 -8.62 7.70
N ALA A 89 -6.12 -9.43 6.87
CA ALA A 89 -7.44 -9.06 6.35
C ALA A 89 -8.41 -9.06 7.53
N ALA A 90 -8.42 -7.97 8.30
CA ALA A 90 -9.23 -7.80 9.48
C ALA A 90 -10.64 -7.38 9.06
N GLY A 91 -11.38 -8.29 8.41
CA GLY A 91 -12.75 -8.05 8.02
C GLY A 91 -13.39 -9.26 7.36
N THR A 92 -14.37 -9.86 8.04
CA THR A 92 -15.27 -10.91 7.52
C THR A 92 -16.12 -10.46 6.32
N SER A 93 -16.03 -9.18 5.94
CA SER A 93 -16.78 -8.54 4.85
C SER A 93 -15.96 -8.26 3.59
N CYS A 94 -14.66 -8.61 3.57
CA CYS A 94 -13.83 -8.40 2.40
C CYS A 94 -14.21 -9.35 1.25
N GLY A 95 -14.56 -8.83 0.08
CA GLY A 95 -14.92 -9.63 -1.09
C GLY A 95 -13.81 -9.65 -2.13
N ARG A 96 -13.29 -10.84 -2.50
CA ARG A 96 -12.29 -11.05 -3.58
C ARG A 96 -11.13 -10.04 -3.53
N CYS A 97 -10.39 -10.01 -2.41
CA CYS A 97 -9.13 -9.28 -2.35
C CYS A 97 -7.96 -10.18 -2.75
N VAL A 98 -7.16 -9.74 -3.72
CA VAL A 98 -5.94 -10.47 -4.16
C VAL A 98 -4.73 -9.82 -3.52
N LEU A 99 -3.83 -10.66 -3.01
CA LEU A 99 -2.50 -10.26 -2.59
C LEU A 99 -1.47 -10.99 -3.43
N ASP A 100 -0.63 -10.24 -4.14
CA ASP A 100 0.39 -10.82 -5.02
C ASP A 100 1.69 -10.01 -4.95
N ASP A 101 2.78 -10.64 -5.36
CA ASP A 101 4.06 -9.97 -5.52
C ASP A 101 3.99 -9.03 -6.73
N PHE A 102 4.57 -7.84 -6.60
CA PHE A 102 4.64 -6.87 -7.68
C PHE A 102 6.07 -6.47 -7.95
N ASP A 103 6.43 -6.50 -9.23
CA ASP A 103 7.69 -5.95 -9.71
C ASP A 103 7.40 -4.63 -10.43
N TYR A 104 7.94 -3.55 -9.88
CA TYR A 104 7.86 -2.22 -10.46
C TYR A 104 9.17 -1.49 -10.18
N ASP A 105 9.51 -0.61 -11.11
CA ASP A 105 10.78 0.09 -11.12
C ASP A 105 10.57 1.57 -11.48
N TYR A 106 11.40 2.43 -10.87
CA TYR A 106 11.48 3.85 -11.18
C TYR A 106 12.81 4.43 -10.68
N ASP A 107 13.21 5.55 -11.27
CA ASP A 107 14.45 6.23 -10.93
C ASP A 107 14.53 6.57 -9.43
N GLY A 108 15.56 6.05 -8.76
CA GLY A 108 15.79 6.26 -7.33
C GLY A 108 15.05 5.28 -6.41
N LEU A 109 14.31 4.30 -6.94
CA LEU A 109 13.64 3.28 -6.13
C LEU A 109 14.64 2.49 -5.26
N GLU A 110 15.78 2.07 -5.81
CA GLU A 110 16.78 1.27 -5.06
C GLU A 110 17.34 2.04 -3.85
N ASP A 111 17.71 3.32 -4.03
CA ASP A 111 18.21 4.17 -2.95
C ASP A 111 17.13 4.41 -1.88
N GLN A 112 15.88 4.61 -2.30
CA GLN A 112 14.74 4.74 -1.40
C GLN A 112 14.46 3.44 -0.64
N MET A 113 14.54 2.29 -1.29
CA MET A 113 14.41 0.98 -0.67
C MET A 113 15.52 0.74 0.36
N ALA A 114 16.77 1.07 0.03
CA ALA A 114 17.91 0.97 0.96
C ALA A 114 17.72 1.88 2.18
N SER A 115 17.36 3.14 1.99
CA SER A 115 17.14 4.10 3.09
C SER A 115 15.91 3.77 3.96
N ALA A 116 14.92 3.10 3.39
CA ALA A 116 13.75 2.56 4.09
C ALA A 116 14.04 1.24 4.82
N GLY A 117 15.16 0.57 4.53
CA GLY A 117 15.60 -0.68 5.16
C GLY A 117 14.96 -1.93 4.58
N PHE A 118 14.76 -1.97 3.25
CA PHE A 118 14.36 -3.16 2.50
C PHE A 118 15.53 -4.09 2.14
N VAL A 119 16.76 -3.57 2.23
CA VAL A 119 18.03 -4.21 1.89
C VAL A 119 18.87 -4.35 3.15
#